data_AF-A0AAD6S404-F1
#
_entry.id   AF-A0AAD6S404-F1
#
_cell.length_a   1.000
_cell.length_b   1.000
_cell.length_c   1.000
_cell.angle_alpha   90.00
_cell.angle_beta   90.00
_cell.angle_gamma   90.00
#
_symmetry.space_group_name_H-M   'P 1'
#
loop_
_entity.id
_entity.type
_entity.pdbx_description
1 polymer ?
#
loop_
_entity_poly.entity_id
_entity_poly.type
_entity_poly.pdbx_seq_one_letter_code
_entity_poly.pdbx_strand_id
1 'polypeptide(L)'
;KIAGFLSHSATFFCSSCLLKQQDIEHLDHSAWKHRDGTTVKAQGIAWLSHTTIDARDKLFAETGVCWTPMHDLFGWDPVKHTVLGFMHNSLRGHGDEHLRNFWGI
;
A
#
# COMPACT_ATOMS: atom_id res chain seq x y z
N LYS A 1 -2.93 -0.38 8.28
CA LYS A 1 -3.82 -0.32 7.09
C LYS A 1 -4.62 -1.62 7.03
N ILE A 2 -5.92 -1.59 6.69
CA ILE A 2 -6.80 -2.78 6.78
C ILE A 2 -6.43 -3.92 5.81
N ALA A 3 -5.83 -3.57 4.67
CA ALA A 3 -5.43 -4.51 3.61
C ALA A 3 -3.99 -5.07 3.76
N GLY A 4 -3.36 -4.93 4.93
CA GLY A 4 -2.05 -5.56 5.20
C GLY A 4 -0.83 -4.87 4.59
N PHE A 5 -0.96 -3.64 4.07
CA PHE A 5 0.17 -2.89 3.51
C PHE A 5 0.94 -2.06 4.56
N LEU A 6 2.22 -1.81 4.28
CA LEU A 6 3.08 -0.88 5.02
C LEU A 6 2.56 0.57 5.04
N SER A 7 3.09 1.40 5.95
CA SER A 7 2.76 2.83 6.07
C SER A 7 3.13 3.64 4.81
N HIS A 8 2.59 4.86 4.69
CA HIS A 8 2.93 5.80 3.61
C HIS A 8 4.40 6.26 3.62
N SER A 9 5.11 6.09 4.75
CA SER A 9 6.53 6.47 4.90
C SER A 9 7.51 5.30 4.73
N ALA A 10 7.00 4.10 4.43
CA ALA A 10 7.83 2.91 4.30
C ALA A 10 8.42 2.75 2.89
N THR A 11 9.41 1.87 2.73
CA THR A 11 10.04 1.59 1.43
C THR A 11 9.02 1.31 0.34
N PHE A 12 8.05 0.44 0.58
CA PHE A 12 6.89 0.25 -0.29
C PHE A 12 5.66 0.94 0.30
N PHE A 13 5.43 2.19 -0.10
CA PHE A 13 4.38 3.04 0.45
C PHE A 13 2.98 2.78 -0.15
N CYS A 14 2.94 2.29 -1.40
CA CYS A 14 1.75 2.18 -2.23
C CYS A 14 1.11 0.77 -2.20
N SER A 15 -0.23 0.73 -2.18
CA SER A 15 -1.02 -0.51 -2.31
C SER A 15 -1.17 -1.01 -3.76
N SER A 16 -0.87 -0.16 -4.75
CA SER A 16 -1.10 -0.44 -6.17
C SER A 16 0.17 -0.66 -7.00
N CYS A 17 1.31 -0.11 -6.57
CA CYS A 17 2.59 -0.26 -7.26
C CYS A 17 3.71 -0.70 -6.30
N LEU A 18 4.82 -1.11 -6.90
CA LEU A 18 6.05 -1.53 -6.22
C LEU A 18 7.14 -0.44 -6.28
N LEU A 19 6.75 0.81 -6.54
CA LEU A 19 7.67 1.95 -6.48
C LEU A 19 8.20 2.11 -5.06
N LYS A 20 9.49 2.40 -4.93
CA LYS A 20 10.11 2.63 -3.63
C LYS A 20 9.98 4.10 -3.24
N GLN A 21 9.96 4.39 -1.94
CA GLN A 21 9.89 5.75 -1.41
C GLN A 21 11.00 6.67 -1.97
N GLN A 22 12.20 6.14 -2.16
CA GLN A 22 13.34 6.86 -2.75
C GLN A 22 13.10 7.29 -4.21
N ASP A 23 12.21 6.60 -4.92
CA ASP A 23 11.91 6.79 -6.34
C ASP A 23 10.54 7.48 -6.52
N ILE A 24 9.98 8.09 -5.45
CA ILE A 24 8.62 8.67 -5.46
C ILE A 24 8.42 9.76 -6.52
N GLU A 25 9.51 10.43 -6.91
CA GLU A 25 9.51 11.46 -7.97
C GLU A 25 9.54 10.86 -9.39
N HIS A 26 9.55 9.53 -9.54
CA HIS A 26 9.47 8.89 -10.85
C HIS A 26 8.02 8.90 -11.35
N LEU A 27 7.63 9.97 -12.06
CA LEU A 27 6.23 10.19 -12.46
C LEU A 27 5.78 9.48 -13.75
N ASP A 28 6.67 8.78 -14.46
CA ASP A 28 6.27 7.96 -15.62
C ASP A 28 5.58 6.68 -15.18
N HIS A 29 4.25 6.76 -15.09
CA HIS A 29 3.36 5.68 -14.69
C HIS A 29 3.44 4.45 -15.61
N SER A 30 3.85 4.61 -16.88
CA SER A 30 3.94 3.49 -17.83
C SER A 30 5.08 2.53 -17.49
N ALA A 31 6.13 3.03 -16.83
CA ALA A 31 7.27 2.25 -16.37
C ALA A 31 7.06 1.62 -14.98
N TRP A 32 5.95 1.93 -14.30
CA TRP A 32 5.72 1.44 -12.95
C TRP A 32 5.37 -0.04 -12.93
N LYS A 33 6.05 -0.78 -12.04
CA LYS A 33 5.66 -2.15 -11.75
C LYS A 33 4.46 -2.15 -10.80
N HIS A 34 3.32 -2.63 -11.30
CA HIS A 34 2.10 -2.77 -10.50
C HIS A 34 2.13 -4.01 -9.61
N ARG A 35 1.43 -3.92 -8.47
CA ARG A 35 1.13 -5.08 -7.64
C ARG A 35 0.03 -5.91 -8.31
N ASP A 36 0.08 -7.21 -8.11
CA ASP A 36 -0.97 -8.13 -8.51
C ASP A 36 -1.70 -8.67 -7.28
N GLY A 37 -3.02 -8.72 -7.33
CA GLY A 37 -3.87 -9.12 -6.19
C GLY A 37 -3.62 -10.56 -5.74
N THR A 38 -3.38 -11.47 -6.69
CA THR A 38 -3.09 -12.88 -6.35
C THR A 38 -1.73 -13.03 -5.68
N THR A 39 -0.74 -12.30 -6.16
CA THR A 39 0.60 -12.23 -5.59
C THR A 39 0.58 -11.67 -4.17
N VAL A 40 -0.15 -10.57 -3.96
CA VAL A 40 -0.29 -9.95 -2.63
C VAL A 40 -0.99 -10.91 -1.66
N LYS A 41 -2.01 -11.65 -2.09
CA LYS A 41 -2.63 -12.69 -1.26
C LYS A 41 -1.66 -13.81 -0.91
N ALA A 42 -0.90 -14.32 -1.87
CA ALA A 42 0.11 -15.35 -1.63
C ALA A 42 1.17 -14.88 -0.63
N GLN A 43 1.64 -13.62 -0.75
CA GLN A 43 2.58 -13.01 0.20
C GLN A 43 1.99 -12.90 1.60
N GLY A 44 0.73 -12.49 1.74
CA GLY A 44 0.02 -12.48 3.02
C GLY A 44 -0.07 -13.87 3.65
N ILE A 45 -0.46 -14.90 2.89
CA ILE A 45 -0.51 -16.28 3.39
C ILE A 45 0.86 -16.79 3.82
N ALA A 46 1.92 -16.49 3.04
CA ALA A 46 3.29 -16.82 3.40
C ALA A 46 3.74 -16.10 4.68
N TRP A 47 3.34 -14.85 4.88
CA TRP A 47 3.59 -14.12 6.12
C TRP A 47 2.89 -14.80 7.30
N LEU A 48 1.64 -15.23 7.14
CA LEU A 48 0.91 -15.93 8.19
C LEU A 48 1.55 -17.27 8.58
N SER A 49 2.10 -18.00 7.60
CA SER A 49 2.66 -19.35 7.81
C SER A 49 3.98 -19.35 8.58
N HIS A 50 4.69 -18.22 8.65
CA HIS A 50 5.88 -18.10 9.50
C HIS A 50 5.52 -18.15 10.99
N THR A 51 6.35 -18.85 11.77
CA THR A 51 6.13 -19.09 13.22
C THR A 51 6.81 -18.06 14.10
N THR A 52 7.88 -17.40 13.63
CA THR A 52 8.61 -16.39 14.39
C THR A 52 8.25 -14.97 13.96
N ILE A 53 8.27 -14.04 14.91
CA ILE A 53 8.06 -12.61 14.64
C ILE A 53 9.16 -12.10 13.71
N ASP A 54 10.42 -12.47 13.94
CA ASP A 54 11.54 -12.06 13.11
C ASP A 54 11.39 -12.47 11.63
N ALA A 55 10.89 -13.69 11.36
CA ALA A 55 10.67 -14.14 9.99
C ALA A 55 9.52 -13.38 9.32
N ARG A 56 8.46 -13.09 10.08
CA ARG A 56 7.34 -12.25 9.63
C ARG A 56 7.78 -10.83 9.32
N ASP A 57 8.56 -10.22 10.20
CA ASP A 57 9.05 -8.84 10.02
C ASP A 57 10.00 -8.75 8.83
N LYS A 58 10.87 -9.76 8.65
CA LYS A 58 11.74 -9.85 7.48
C LYS A 58 10.92 -9.93 6.18
N LEU A 59 9.95 -10.84 6.09
CA LEU A 59 9.12 -10.97 4.90
C LEU A 59 8.27 -9.71 4.66
N PHE A 60 7.81 -9.06 5.74
CA PHE A 60 7.05 -7.82 5.64
C PHE A 60 7.90 -6.68 5.11
N ALA A 61 9.17 -6.57 5.51
CA ALA A 61 10.11 -5.60 4.96
C ALA A 61 10.43 -5.88 3.48
N GLU A 62 10.54 -7.15 3.08
CA GLU A 62 10.85 -7.56 1.71
C GLU A 62 9.68 -7.36 0.73
N THR A 63 8.45 -7.66 1.16
CA THR A 63 7.26 -7.67 0.28
C THR A 63 6.35 -6.45 0.47
N GLY A 64 6.39 -5.85 1.66
CA GLY A 64 5.47 -4.82 2.11
C GLY A 64 4.06 -5.29 2.43
N VAL A 65 3.86 -6.61 2.61
CA VAL A 65 2.55 -7.23 2.86
C VAL A 65 2.57 -8.11 4.11
N CYS A 66 1.62 -7.91 5.01
CA CYS A 66 1.30 -8.82 6.10
C CYS A 66 -0.11 -9.39 5.92
N TRP A 67 -0.40 -10.50 6.59
CA TRP A 67 -1.75 -11.07 6.54
C TRP A 67 -2.75 -10.25 7.36
N THR A 68 -3.96 -10.13 6.84
CA THR A 68 -5.13 -9.66 7.57
C THR A 68 -6.35 -10.53 7.23
N PRO A 69 -7.40 -10.55 8.06
CA PRO A 69 -8.62 -11.33 7.77
C PRO A 69 -9.30 -10.99 6.44
N MET A 70 -9.02 -9.82 5.85
CA MET A 70 -9.54 -9.48 4.52
C MET A 70 -9.02 -10.41 3.42
N HIS A 71 -7.84 -11.01 3.57
CA HIS A 71 -7.28 -11.91 2.56
C HIS A 71 -8.13 -13.17 2.33
N ASP A 72 -8.89 -13.58 3.35
CA ASP A 72 -9.76 -14.75 3.33
C ASP A 72 -11.16 -14.43 2.78
N LEU A 73 -11.48 -13.14 2.59
CA LEU A 73 -12.78 -12.73 2.08
C LEU A 73 -12.94 -13.13 0.60
N PHE A 74 -14.00 -13.88 0.31
CA PHE A 74 -14.32 -14.29 -1.06
C PHE A 74 -14.57 -13.08 -1.96
N GLY A 75 -13.97 -13.09 -3.15
CA GLY A 75 -14.11 -12.00 -4.13
C GLY A 75 -13.31 -10.72 -3.82
N TRP A 76 -12.66 -10.62 -2.65
CA TRP A 76 -11.83 -9.47 -2.33
C TRP A 76 -10.50 -9.51 -3.10
N ASP A 77 -10.07 -8.37 -3.62
CA ASP A 77 -8.75 -8.16 -4.25
C ASP A 77 -8.06 -7.00 -3.52
N PRO A 78 -6.93 -7.25 -2.83
CA PRO A 78 -6.24 -6.23 -2.03
C PRO A 78 -5.78 -5.04 -2.83
N VAL A 79 -5.46 -5.22 -4.12
CA VAL A 79 -4.95 -4.16 -4.98
C VAL A 79 -6.10 -3.33 -5.54
N LYS A 80 -7.16 -4.00 -6.04
CA LYS A 80 -8.29 -3.32 -6.70
C LYS A 80 -9.31 -2.71 -5.75
N HIS A 81 -9.49 -3.30 -4.57
CA HIS A 81 -10.53 -2.87 -3.62
C HIS A 81 -9.98 -2.03 -2.46
N THR A 82 -8.67 -1.73 -2.45
CA THR A 82 -8.08 -0.76 -1.51
C THR A 82 -8.04 0.61 -2.17
N VAL A 83 -9.15 1.35 -2.05
CA VAL A 83 -9.29 2.70 -2.64
C VAL A 83 -8.92 3.76 -1.61
N LEU A 84 -8.22 4.81 -2.05
CA LEU A 84 -7.95 5.99 -1.23
C LEU A 84 -9.27 6.72 -0.93
N GLY A 85 -9.52 7.00 0.35
CA GLY A 85 -10.73 7.70 0.75
C GLY A 85 -10.76 9.13 0.20
N PHE A 86 -11.80 9.46 -0.57
CA PHE A 86 -11.99 10.79 -1.18
C PHE A 86 -11.86 11.93 -0.16
N MET A 87 -12.53 11.81 0.99
CA MET A 87 -12.54 12.85 2.03
C MET A 87 -11.15 13.14 2.61
N HIS A 88 -10.37 12.10 2.92
CA HIS A 88 -9.09 12.29 3.61
C HIS A 88 -7.93 12.53 2.66
N ASN A 89 -7.98 12.00 1.44
CA ASN A 89 -6.93 12.22 0.45
C ASN A 89 -7.21 13.45 -0.43
N SER A 90 -8.39 13.49 -1.05
CA SER A 90 -8.70 14.51 -2.06
C SER A 90 -9.05 15.85 -1.42
N LEU A 91 -9.99 15.85 -0.47
CA LEU A 91 -10.44 17.10 0.15
C LEU A 91 -9.43 17.60 1.19
N ARG A 92 -9.11 16.79 2.20
CA ARG A 92 -8.22 17.20 3.30
C ARG A 92 -6.73 17.13 2.98
N GLY A 93 -6.32 16.26 2.07
CA GLY A 93 -4.91 16.17 1.65
C GLY A 93 -4.63 17.25 0.59
N HIS A 94 -5.08 16.99 -0.64
CA HIS A 94 -4.83 17.88 -1.76
C HIS A 94 -5.54 19.23 -1.62
N GLY A 95 -6.83 19.25 -1.25
CA GLY A 95 -7.60 20.48 -1.14
C GLY A 95 -7.04 21.45 -0.10
N ASP A 96 -6.81 20.99 1.13
CA ASP A 96 -6.25 21.86 2.19
C ASP A 96 -4.84 22.36 1.84
N GLU A 97 -3.97 21.51 1.28
CA GLU A 97 -2.63 21.90 0.84
C GLU A 97 -2.70 23.01 -0.24
N HIS A 98 -3.51 22.82 -1.28
CA HIS A 98 -3.66 23.82 -2.33
C HIS A 98 -4.28 25.12 -1.83
N LEU A 99 -5.35 25.03 -1.03
CA LEU A 99 -6.02 26.22 -0.51
C LEU A 99 -5.12 27.01 0.43
N ARG A 100 -4.50 26.35 1.40
CA ARG A 100 -3.75 27.03 2.47
C ARG A 100 -2.34 27.40 2.07
N ASN A 101 -1.62 26.50 1.38
CA ASN A 101 -0.19 26.66 1.13
C ASN A 101 0.10 27.21 -0.26
N PHE A 102 -0.71 26.86 -1.27
CA PHE A 102 -0.53 27.40 -2.63
C PHE A 102 -1.34 28.67 -2.88
N TRP A 103 -2.59 28.75 -2.41
CA TRP A 103 -3.49 29.88 -2.68
C TRP A 103 -3.66 30.84 -1.51
N GLY A 104 -3.27 30.46 -0.29
CA GLY A 104 -3.30 31.31 0.90
C GLY A 104 -4.71 31.68 1.39
N ILE A 105 -5.72 30.84 1.12
CA ILE A 105 -7.10 30.97 1.59
C ILE A 105 -7.27 30.22 2.92
#